data_AF-A0A319BUI0-F1
#
_entry.id   AF-A0A319BUI0-F1
#
_cell.length_a   1.000
_cell.length_b   1.000
_cell.length_c   1.000
_cell.angle_alpha   90.00
_cell.angle_beta   90.00
_cell.angle_gamma   90.00
#
_symmetry.space_group_name_H-M   'P 1'
#
loop_
_entity.id
_entity.type
_entity.pdbx_description
1 polymer ?
#
loop_
_entity_poly.entity_id
_entity_poly.type
_entity_poly.pdbx_seq_one_letter_code
_entity_poly.pdbx_strand_id
1 'polypeptide(L)'
;MSASSGTGTAQPPTSARERALAIKKSQEDALSRLPLNTLFIVLYIRSDPPRLNDFHWGYYFHDTAQGGWKYHMRNLGSGWIPDHGQTGGVFKSNFLCTLVEIASVPVAKQEQLHQIMRSRDGDVNSIPGVTCRVWLMVILESLIQAGIVRCNNAEALQQECISFGNRYSADAAKNSQPRPVVRSQVSL
;
A
#
# COMPACT_ATOMS: atom_id res chain seq x y z
N MET A 1 -42.18 -37.16 22.15
CA MET A 1 -41.80 -37.06 20.72
C MET A 1 -42.20 -35.69 20.21
N SER A 2 -41.49 -35.21 19.17
CA SER A 2 -41.71 -34.01 18.36
C SER A 2 -40.89 -32.78 18.74
N ALA A 3 -39.67 -32.77 18.19
CA ALA A 3 -38.89 -31.57 17.90
C ALA A 3 -39.35 -30.98 16.56
N SER A 4 -39.64 -29.69 16.51
CA SER A 4 -39.86 -28.95 15.26
C SER A 4 -38.56 -28.28 14.84
N SER A 5 -37.90 -28.88 13.85
CA SER A 5 -36.69 -28.40 13.19
C SER A 5 -37.00 -27.17 12.31
N GLY A 6 -36.35 -26.04 12.62
CA GLY A 6 -36.35 -24.85 11.77
C GLY A 6 -35.54 -25.09 10.50
N THR A 7 -36.17 -24.88 9.35
CA THR A 7 -35.52 -24.88 8.04
C THR A 7 -34.90 -23.51 7.79
N GLY A 8 -33.62 -23.36 8.09
CA GLY A 8 -32.80 -22.25 7.61
C GLY A 8 -32.60 -22.39 6.10
N THR A 9 -33.23 -21.52 5.32
CA THR A 9 -32.99 -21.42 3.88
C THR A 9 -31.57 -20.90 3.65
N ALA A 10 -30.66 -21.79 3.23
CA ALA A 10 -29.35 -21.40 2.72
C ALA A 10 -29.53 -20.58 1.44
N GLN A 11 -29.00 -19.35 1.43
CA GLN A 11 -28.97 -18.52 0.21
C GLN A 11 -28.14 -19.23 -0.88
N PRO A 12 -28.57 -19.16 -2.16
CA PRO A 12 -27.82 -19.78 -3.25
C PRO A 12 -26.43 -19.12 -3.39
N PRO A 13 -25.40 -19.90 -3.79
CA PRO A 13 -24.06 -19.37 -3.97
C PRO A 13 -24.07 -18.29 -5.06
N THR A 14 -23.67 -17.07 -4.69
CA THR A 14 -23.51 -15.94 -5.63
C THR A 14 -22.59 -16.35 -6.79
N SER A 15 -23.00 -16.04 -8.02
CA SER A 15 -22.24 -16.31 -9.24
C SER A 15 -20.87 -15.61 -9.22
N ALA A 16 -19.91 -16.13 -10.01
CA ALA A 16 -18.57 -15.53 -10.12
C ALA A 16 -18.64 -14.05 -10.58
N ARG A 17 -19.62 -13.72 -11.42
CA ARG A 17 -19.87 -12.35 -11.90
C ARG A 17 -20.33 -11.42 -10.79
N GLU A 18 -21.25 -11.88 -9.94
CA GLU A 18 -21.73 -11.09 -8.78
C GLU A 18 -20.59 -10.86 -7.79
N ARG A 19 -19.76 -11.87 -7.52
CA ARG A 19 -18.57 -11.71 -6.67
C ARG A 19 -17.60 -10.68 -7.23
N ALA A 20 -17.31 -10.74 -8.54
CA ALA A 20 -16.42 -9.79 -9.19
C ALA A 20 -16.97 -8.34 -9.13
N LEU A 21 -18.28 -8.17 -9.32
CA LEU A 21 -18.93 -6.86 -9.22
C LEU A 21 -18.89 -6.32 -7.78
N ALA A 22 -19.14 -7.17 -6.78
CA ALA A 22 -19.06 -6.80 -5.38
C ALA A 22 -17.64 -6.39 -4.97
N ILE A 23 -16.61 -7.12 -5.43
CA ILE A 23 -15.20 -6.76 -5.21
C ILE A 23 -14.89 -5.42 -5.86
N LYS A 24 -15.27 -5.22 -7.12
CA LYS A 24 -15.04 -3.95 -7.83
C LYS A 24 -15.66 -2.78 -7.07
N LYS A 25 -16.93 -2.90 -6.66
CA LYS A 25 -17.61 -1.87 -5.87
C LYS A 25 -16.89 -1.61 -4.55
N SER A 26 -16.50 -2.67 -3.82
CA SER A 26 -15.77 -2.53 -2.57
C SER A 26 -14.42 -1.80 -2.73
N GLN A 27 -13.72 -2.00 -3.86
CA GLN A 27 -12.46 -1.33 -4.17
C GLN A 27 -12.67 0.14 -4.53
N GLU A 28 -13.70 0.45 -5.31
CA GLU A 28 -14.08 1.83 -5.67
C GLU A 28 -14.51 2.61 -4.42
N ASP A 29 -15.35 2.00 -3.58
CA ASP A 29 -15.78 2.58 -2.31
C ASP A 29 -14.57 2.82 -1.38
N ALA A 30 -13.61 1.89 -1.32
CA ALA A 30 -12.38 2.07 -0.54
C ALA A 30 -11.51 3.22 -1.07
N LEU A 31 -11.35 3.33 -2.39
CA LEU A 31 -10.61 4.42 -3.03
C LEU A 31 -11.24 5.78 -2.71
N SER A 32 -12.57 5.88 -2.83
CA SER A 32 -13.30 7.14 -2.59
C SER A 32 -13.19 7.67 -1.15
N ARG A 33 -12.81 6.82 -0.20
CA ARG A 33 -12.63 7.19 1.21
C ARG A 33 -11.21 7.63 1.54
N LEU A 34 -10.25 7.50 0.61
CA LEU A 34 -8.91 7.99 0.85
C LEU A 34 -8.92 9.53 0.87
N PRO A 35 -8.31 10.17 1.88
CA PRO A 35 -8.22 11.63 1.89
C PRO A 35 -7.33 12.11 0.75
N LEU A 36 -7.76 13.15 0.03
CA LEU A 36 -6.95 13.77 -1.02
C LEU A 36 -5.65 14.35 -0.46
N ASN A 37 -4.66 14.44 -1.33
CA ASN A 37 -3.33 14.94 -1.05
C ASN A 37 -2.66 14.16 0.10
N THR A 38 -2.82 12.85 0.13
CA THR A 38 -2.32 12.00 1.22
C THR A 38 -1.30 11.02 0.71
N LEU A 39 -0.17 10.93 1.42
CA LEU A 39 0.90 10.00 1.15
C LEU A 39 0.76 8.76 2.03
N PHE A 40 0.87 7.61 1.37
CA PHE A 40 0.81 6.29 1.99
C PHE A 40 2.07 5.48 1.67
N ILE A 41 2.47 4.62 2.59
CA ILE A 41 3.32 3.46 2.31
C ILE A 41 2.40 2.28 1.99
N VAL A 42 2.68 1.57 0.89
CA VAL A 42 1.95 0.38 0.47
C VAL A 42 2.80 -0.86 0.61
N LEU A 43 2.23 -1.91 1.20
CA LEU A 43 2.88 -3.20 1.39
C LEU A 43 2.18 -4.28 0.59
N TYR A 44 2.96 -5.15 -0.06
CA TYR A 44 2.46 -6.31 -0.79
C TYR A 44 3.16 -7.58 -0.32
N ILE A 45 2.46 -8.71 -0.24
CA ILE A 45 3.11 -10.00 -0.01
C ILE A 45 4.00 -10.36 -1.20
N ARG A 46 5.13 -11.02 -0.93
CA ARG A 46 6.06 -11.53 -1.96
C ARG A 46 5.86 -13.01 -2.29
N SER A 47 5.10 -13.73 -1.47
CA SER A 47 4.86 -15.16 -1.62
C SER A 47 3.48 -15.54 -1.07
N ASP A 48 2.96 -16.66 -1.55
CA ASP A 48 1.80 -17.37 -0.99
C ASP A 48 2.22 -18.83 -0.74
N PRO A 49 2.37 -19.28 0.52
CA PRO A 49 2.04 -18.56 1.76
C PRO A 49 2.98 -17.37 2.04
N PRO A 50 2.50 -16.34 2.75
CA PRO A 50 3.30 -15.17 3.08
C PRO A 50 4.39 -15.49 4.10
N ARG A 51 5.57 -14.89 3.92
CA ARG A 51 6.68 -14.95 4.89
C ARG A 51 6.67 -13.72 5.79
N LEU A 52 6.94 -13.91 7.08
CA LEU A 52 7.04 -12.81 8.03
C LEU A 52 8.12 -11.81 7.61
N ASN A 53 7.81 -10.52 7.74
CA ASN A 53 8.70 -9.38 7.45
C ASN A 53 9.15 -9.26 5.98
N ASP A 54 8.61 -10.07 5.06
CA ASP A 54 9.01 -10.13 3.66
C ASP A 54 7.94 -9.51 2.74
N PHE A 55 8.03 -8.19 2.59
CA PHE A 55 7.07 -7.40 1.80
C PHE A 55 7.75 -6.72 0.63
N HIS A 56 6.98 -6.52 -0.44
CA HIS A 56 7.30 -5.50 -1.45
C HIS A 56 6.74 -4.16 -0.99
N TRP A 57 7.52 -3.10 -1.19
CA TRP A 57 7.25 -1.77 -0.64
C TRP A 57 7.12 -0.75 -1.76
N GLY A 58 6.29 0.26 -1.54
CA GLY A 58 6.21 1.44 -2.38
C GLY A 58 5.51 2.58 -1.65
N TYR A 59 5.51 3.74 -2.30
CA TYR A 59 4.64 4.85 -1.94
C TYR A 59 3.39 4.87 -2.82
N TYR A 60 2.31 5.38 -2.26
CA TYR A 60 1.13 5.80 -3.00
C TYR A 60 0.76 7.21 -2.57
N PHE A 61 0.76 8.16 -3.49
CA PHE A 61 0.31 9.53 -3.26
C PHE A 61 -1.07 9.70 -3.90
N HIS A 62 -2.11 9.84 -3.08
CA HIS A 62 -3.48 10.01 -3.53
C HIS A 62 -3.77 11.50 -3.76
N ASP A 63 -3.82 11.94 -5.01
CA ASP A 63 -3.94 13.35 -5.40
C ASP A 63 -5.25 13.68 -6.13
N THR A 64 -6.00 12.67 -6.59
CA THR A 64 -7.27 12.84 -7.31
C THR A 64 -8.31 11.86 -6.80
N ALA A 65 -9.60 12.19 -6.96
CA ALA A 65 -10.68 11.29 -6.52
C ALA A 65 -10.68 9.94 -7.27
N GLN A 66 -10.07 9.90 -8.46
CA GLN A 66 -9.98 8.71 -9.30
C GLN A 66 -8.71 7.90 -9.04
N GLY A 67 -7.74 8.41 -8.27
CA GLY A 67 -6.47 7.73 -8.10
C GLY A 67 -5.33 8.61 -7.60
N GLY A 68 -4.13 8.19 -7.96
CA GLY A 68 -2.91 8.78 -7.45
C GLY A 68 -1.68 8.33 -8.21
N TRP A 69 -0.52 8.61 -7.66
CA TRP A 69 0.76 8.11 -8.13
C TRP A 69 1.27 6.97 -7.27
N LYS A 70 1.81 5.95 -7.91
CA LYS A 70 2.56 4.89 -7.25
C LYS A 70 4.05 5.06 -7.55
N TYR A 71 4.88 4.87 -6.52
CA TYR A 71 6.34 4.89 -6.63
C TYR A 71 6.91 3.63 -5.99
N HIS A 72 7.69 2.85 -6.74
CA HIS A 72 8.40 1.69 -6.19
C HIS A 72 9.59 1.31 -7.06
N MET A 73 10.42 0.42 -6.54
CA MET A 73 11.54 -0.17 -7.27
C MET A 73 11.28 -1.62 -7.59
N ARG A 74 11.59 -2.05 -8.81
CA ARG A 74 11.50 -3.45 -9.24
C ARG A 74 12.89 -4.03 -9.45
N ASN A 75 13.08 -5.27 -9.01
CA ASN A 75 14.29 -6.03 -9.27
C ASN A 75 14.13 -6.84 -10.56
N LEU A 76 15.09 -6.73 -11.48
CA LEU A 76 15.12 -7.46 -12.77
C LEU A 76 16.24 -8.51 -12.84
N GLY A 77 16.76 -8.96 -11.69
CA GLY A 77 17.87 -9.90 -11.58
C GLY A 77 19.25 -9.25 -11.69
N SER A 78 19.45 -8.37 -12.67
CA SER A 78 20.72 -7.62 -12.86
C SER A 78 20.80 -6.30 -12.10
N GLY A 79 19.70 -5.87 -11.46
CA GLY A 79 19.63 -4.62 -10.73
C GLY A 79 18.19 -4.20 -10.41
N TRP A 80 18.07 -3.00 -9.85
CA TRP A 80 16.82 -2.33 -9.52
C TRP A 80 16.52 -1.22 -10.51
N ILE A 81 15.25 -1.08 -10.87
CA ILE A 81 14.75 -0.01 -11.73
C ILE A 81 13.54 0.69 -11.09
N PRO A 82 13.36 1.99 -11.35
CA PRO A 82 12.13 2.69 -10.99
C PRO A 82 10.94 2.21 -11.82
N ASP A 83 9.78 2.11 -11.18
CA ASP A 83 8.50 1.82 -11.83
C ASP A 83 7.42 2.72 -11.24
N HIS A 84 7.50 4.00 -11.61
CA HIS A 84 6.63 5.06 -11.12
C HIS A 84 5.53 5.35 -12.12
N GLY A 85 4.30 5.59 -11.65
CA GLY A 85 3.21 5.91 -12.58
C GLY A 85 1.90 6.25 -11.89
N GLN A 86 1.01 6.88 -12.66
CA GLN A 86 -0.36 7.11 -12.23
C GLN A 86 -1.14 5.80 -12.15
N THR A 87 -2.05 5.70 -11.18
CA THR A 87 -2.93 4.56 -11.01
C THR A 87 -4.22 4.96 -10.31
N GLY A 88 -5.36 4.53 -10.86
CA GLY A 88 -6.66 4.50 -10.18
C GLY A 88 -6.94 3.14 -9.52
N GLY A 89 -5.94 2.26 -9.47
CA GLY A 89 -6.11 0.84 -9.16
C GLY A 89 -5.33 0.35 -7.95
N VAL A 90 -4.98 1.21 -6.99
CA VAL A 90 -4.16 0.79 -5.83
C VAL A 90 -4.76 -0.44 -5.13
N PHE A 91 -6.07 -0.44 -4.87
CA PHE A 91 -6.81 -1.56 -4.26
C PHE A 91 -7.03 -2.78 -5.16
N LYS A 92 -6.77 -2.66 -6.47
CA LYS A 92 -6.95 -3.77 -7.45
C LYS A 92 -5.79 -4.76 -7.44
N SER A 93 -4.70 -4.43 -6.75
CA SER A 93 -3.51 -5.28 -6.71
C SER A 93 -3.75 -6.54 -5.86
N ASN A 94 -3.64 -7.72 -6.49
CA ASN A 94 -3.91 -9.01 -5.84
C ASN A 94 -3.11 -9.22 -4.55
N PHE A 95 -1.85 -8.79 -4.50
CA PHE A 95 -0.97 -9.00 -3.35
C PHE A 95 -0.94 -7.85 -2.34
N LEU A 96 -1.76 -6.81 -2.52
CA LEU A 96 -1.78 -5.68 -1.59
C LEU A 96 -2.20 -6.15 -0.19
N CYS A 97 -1.37 -5.85 0.80
CA CYS A 97 -1.65 -6.11 2.21
C CYS A 97 -2.39 -4.94 2.84
N THR A 98 -1.84 -3.74 2.72
CA THR A 98 -2.33 -2.56 3.44
C THR A 98 -1.79 -1.27 2.82
N LEU A 99 -2.54 -0.18 3.00
CA LEU A 99 -2.06 1.19 2.85
C LEU A 99 -1.82 1.75 4.27
N VAL A 100 -0.63 2.27 4.52
CA VAL A 100 -0.28 2.95 5.77
C VAL A 100 -0.19 4.45 5.49
N GLU A 101 -1.15 5.23 5.99
CA GLU A 101 -1.15 6.69 5.89
C GLU A 101 -0.01 7.27 6.71
N ILE A 102 0.85 8.08 6.07
CA ILE A 102 2.03 8.66 6.72
C ILE A 102 2.11 10.18 6.68
N ALA A 103 1.38 10.86 5.78
CA ALA A 103 1.35 12.33 5.75
C ALA A 103 0.16 12.87 4.94
N SER A 104 -0.37 14.02 5.36
CA SER A 104 -1.13 14.91 4.48
C SER A 104 -0.16 15.94 3.86
N VAL A 105 -0.12 15.99 2.54
CA VAL A 105 0.85 16.77 1.75
C VAL A 105 0.22 18.08 1.32
N PRO A 106 0.75 19.24 1.76
CA PRO A 106 0.27 20.54 1.28
C PRO A 106 0.41 20.64 -0.25
N VAL A 107 -0.56 21.26 -0.92
CA VAL A 107 -0.56 21.45 -2.38
C VAL A 107 0.75 22.09 -2.87
N ALA A 108 1.25 23.09 -2.14
CA ALA A 108 2.51 23.77 -2.46
C ALA A 108 3.77 22.86 -2.42
N LYS A 109 3.69 21.67 -1.80
CA LYS A 109 4.79 20.71 -1.71
C LYS A 109 4.66 19.51 -2.65
N GLN A 110 3.59 19.42 -3.46
CA GLN A 110 3.36 18.24 -4.31
C GLN A 110 4.43 18.08 -5.39
N GLU A 111 4.85 19.18 -6.03
CA GLU A 111 5.94 19.15 -7.00
C GLU A 111 7.25 18.72 -6.34
N GLN A 112 7.55 19.24 -5.14
CA GLN A 112 8.72 18.82 -4.38
C GLN A 112 8.67 17.33 -4.00
N LEU A 113 7.50 16.81 -3.62
CA LEU A 113 7.30 15.38 -3.38
C LEU A 113 7.63 14.58 -4.64
N HIS A 114 7.13 14.98 -5.81
CA HIS A 114 7.40 14.30 -7.08
C HIS A 114 8.88 14.28 -7.45
N GLN A 115 9.61 15.35 -7.16
CA GLN A 115 11.05 15.45 -7.37
C GLN A 115 11.80 14.52 -6.42
N ILE A 116 11.46 14.55 -5.12
CA ILE A 116 12.08 13.68 -4.12
C ILE A 116 11.87 12.20 -4.45
N MET A 117 10.66 11.81 -4.83
CA MET A 117 10.34 10.42 -5.20
C MET A 117 11.20 9.88 -6.36
N ARG A 118 11.72 10.77 -7.22
CA ARG A 118 12.54 10.43 -8.39
C ARG A 118 14.03 10.76 -8.22
N SER A 119 14.41 11.30 -7.06
CA SER A 119 15.76 11.83 -6.81
C SER A 119 16.88 10.79 -6.89
N ARG A 120 16.53 9.49 -6.81
CA ARG A 120 17.46 8.36 -6.87
C ARG A 120 17.28 7.50 -8.12
N ASP A 121 16.45 7.92 -9.09
CA ASP A 121 16.15 7.08 -10.26
C ASP A 121 17.42 6.79 -11.09
N GLY A 122 18.32 7.77 -11.21
CA GLY A 122 19.57 7.64 -11.98
C GLY A 122 20.67 6.83 -11.31
N ASP A 123 20.62 6.65 -9.99
CA ASP A 123 21.71 6.01 -9.21
C ASP A 123 21.20 5.05 -8.12
N VAL A 124 19.99 4.51 -8.30
CA VAL A 124 19.36 3.56 -7.37
C VAL A 124 20.26 2.35 -7.09
N ASN A 125 20.97 1.86 -8.10
CA ASN A 125 21.87 0.70 -7.97
C ASN A 125 23.18 1.01 -7.23
N SER A 126 23.49 2.29 -7.03
CA SER A 126 24.62 2.73 -6.21
C SER A 126 24.28 2.80 -4.72
N ILE A 127 22.99 2.67 -4.34
CA ILE A 127 22.58 2.61 -2.93
C ILE A 127 23.08 1.27 -2.33
N PRO A 128 23.89 1.30 -1.25
CA PRO A 128 24.40 0.08 -0.64
C PRO A 128 23.29 -0.87 -0.18
N GLY A 129 23.34 -2.13 -0.61
CA GLY A 129 22.36 -3.15 -0.23
C GLY A 129 20.94 -2.85 -0.70
N VAL A 130 20.79 -2.14 -1.84
CA VAL A 130 19.50 -1.67 -2.29
C VAL A 130 18.44 -2.77 -2.40
N THR A 131 17.28 -2.45 -1.86
CA THR A 131 16.02 -3.17 -2.00
C THR A 131 14.89 -2.15 -2.14
N CYS A 132 13.68 -2.57 -2.50
CA CYS A 132 12.52 -1.65 -2.49
C CYS A 132 12.32 -0.98 -1.13
N ARG A 133 12.56 -1.71 -0.02
CA ARG A 133 12.48 -1.18 1.35
C ARG A 133 13.60 -0.18 1.61
N VAL A 134 14.84 -0.54 1.30
CA VAL A 134 16.00 0.35 1.51
C VAL A 134 15.85 1.63 0.69
N TRP A 135 15.46 1.54 -0.58
CA TRP A 135 15.14 2.71 -1.40
C TRP A 135 14.02 3.55 -0.76
N LEU A 136 12.94 2.91 -0.29
CA LEU A 136 11.83 3.60 0.35
C LEU A 136 12.30 4.42 1.56
N MET A 137 13.16 3.83 2.41
CA MET A 137 13.72 4.51 3.57
C MET A 137 14.64 5.67 3.19
N VAL A 138 15.47 5.52 2.14
CA VAL A 138 16.29 6.63 1.62
C VAL A 138 15.40 7.81 1.19
N ILE A 139 14.32 7.54 0.46
CA ILE A 139 13.36 8.57 0.05
C ILE A 139 12.63 9.17 1.26
N LEU A 140 12.29 8.36 2.26
CA LEU A 140 11.63 8.81 3.49
C LEU A 140 12.45 9.90 4.19
N GLU A 141 13.76 9.69 4.33
CA GLU A 141 14.65 10.67 4.95
C GLU A 141 14.61 12.02 4.21
N SER A 142 14.62 12.00 2.88
CA SER A 142 14.48 13.24 2.08
C SER A 142 13.11 13.90 2.28
N LEU A 143 12.03 13.12 2.40
CA LEU A 143 10.69 13.65 2.67
C LEU A 143 10.59 14.27 4.08
N ILE A 144 11.26 13.69 5.07
CA ILE A 144 11.35 14.23 6.43
C ILE A 144 12.14 15.55 6.42
N GLN A 145 13.30 15.58 5.77
CA GLN A 145 14.13 16.78 5.63
C GLN A 145 13.40 17.92 4.91
N ALA A 146 12.58 17.59 3.90
CA ALA A 146 11.72 18.55 3.21
C ALA A 146 10.50 18.99 4.04
N GLY A 147 10.29 18.41 5.22
CA GLY A 147 9.12 18.66 6.07
C GLY A 147 7.80 18.27 5.41
N ILE A 148 7.82 17.26 4.54
CA ILE A 148 6.62 16.67 3.92
C ILE A 148 6.04 15.59 4.84
N VAL A 149 6.92 14.77 5.44
CA VAL A 149 6.56 13.76 6.44
C VAL A 149 7.08 14.21 7.81
N ARG A 150 6.22 14.15 8.84
CA ARG A 150 6.60 14.51 10.21
C ARG A 150 6.96 13.24 10.99
N CYS A 151 8.19 12.77 10.87
CA CYS A 151 8.63 11.57 11.57
C CYS A 151 9.99 11.81 12.22
N ASN A 152 10.08 11.59 13.53
CA ASN A 152 11.32 11.76 14.29
C ASN A 152 12.11 10.45 14.41
N ASN A 153 11.54 9.33 13.98
CA ASN A 153 12.16 8.01 14.04
C ASN A 153 11.71 7.14 12.85
N ALA A 154 12.47 7.20 11.77
CA ALA A 154 12.21 6.45 10.55
C ALA A 154 12.25 4.93 10.78
N GLU A 155 13.11 4.45 11.70
CA GLU A 155 13.19 3.04 12.04
C GLU A 155 11.89 2.56 12.71
N ALA A 156 11.33 3.35 13.64
CA ALA A 156 10.04 3.04 14.25
C ALA A 156 8.92 2.97 13.21
N LEU A 157 8.89 3.88 12.23
CA LEU A 157 7.92 3.82 11.13
C LEU A 157 8.08 2.56 10.28
N GLN A 158 9.32 2.17 9.99
CA GLN A 158 9.59 0.93 9.27
C GLN A 158 9.06 -0.29 10.04
N GLN A 159 9.32 -0.37 11.35
CA GLN A 159 8.85 -1.47 12.20
C GLN A 159 7.32 -1.49 12.30
N GLU A 160 6.69 -0.34 12.42
CA GLU A 160 5.23 -0.21 12.44
C GLU A 160 4.63 -0.73 11.12
N CYS A 161 5.19 -0.33 9.97
CA CYS A 161 4.78 -0.83 8.67
C CYS A 161 4.92 -2.35 8.58
N ILE A 162 6.06 -2.92 9.01
CA ILE A 162 6.28 -4.37 9.06
C ILE A 162 5.22 -5.06 9.92
N SER A 163 4.91 -4.51 11.10
CA SER A 163 3.88 -5.04 12.00
C SER A 163 2.50 -5.08 11.34
N PHE A 164 2.10 -4.01 10.64
CA PHE A 164 0.87 -3.99 9.86
C PHE A 164 0.91 -5.01 8.70
N GLY A 165 2.01 -5.08 7.97
CA GLY A 165 2.20 -6.06 6.91
C GLY A 165 1.99 -7.49 7.40
N ASN A 166 2.64 -7.86 8.50
CA ASN A 166 2.49 -9.19 9.12
C ASN A 166 1.04 -9.45 9.52
N ARG A 167 0.39 -8.48 10.19
CA ARG A 167 -1.00 -8.58 10.64
C ARG A 167 -1.97 -8.88 9.50
N TYR A 168 -1.81 -8.26 8.34
CA TYR A 168 -2.75 -8.35 7.23
C TYR A 168 -2.31 -9.32 6.10
N SER A 169 -1.12 -9.91 6.20
CA SER A 169 -0.54 -10.78 5.17
C SER A 169 -1.39 -12.02 4.83
N ALA A 170 -2.02 -12.65 5.83
CA ALA A 170 -2.86 -13.83 5.61
C ALA A 170 -4.13 -13.49 4.81
N ASP A 171 -4.74 -12.34 5.08
CA ASP A 171 -5.89 -11.84 4.33
C ASP A 171 -5.49 -11.36 2.93
N ALA A 172 -4.26 -10.85 2.79
CA ALA A 172 -3.66 -10.56 1.50
C ALA A 172 -3.62 -11.82 0.62
N ALA A 173 -3.07 -12.92 1.12
CA ALA A 173 -2.98 -14.20 0.40
C ALA A 173 -4.35 -14.76 0.00
N LYS A 174 -5.35 -14.63 0.87
CA LYS A 174 -6.74 -15.05 0.60
C LYS A 174 -7.51 -14.11 -0.34
N ASN A 175 -6.91 -13.00 -0.76
CA ASN A 175 -7.55 -11.94 -1.53
C ASN A 175 -8.82 -11.35 -0.87
N SER A 176 -8.86 -11.25 0.46
CA SER A 176 -9.95 -10.61 1.20
C SER A 176 -10.05 -9.11 0.87
N GLN A 177 -11.24 -8.64 0.48
CA GLN A 177 -11.50 -7.26 0.07
C GLN A 177 -12.50 -6.56 1.00
N PRO A 178 -12.40 -5.23 1.23
CA PRO A 178 -11.34 -4.34 0.76
C PRO A 178 -10.04 -4.52 1.55
N ARG A 179 -8.91 -4.09 0.98
CA ARG A 179 -7.64 -4.06 1.72
C ARG A 179 -7.68 -2.98 2.81
N PRO A 180 -7.10 -3.24 3.99
CA PRO A 180 -7.10 -2.27 5.08
C PRO A 180 -6.31 -1.01 4.72
N VAL A 181 -6.79 0.11 5.25
CA VAL A 181 -6.08 1.39 5.31
C VAL A 181 -5.88 1.67 6.79
N VAL A 182 -4.64 1.88 7.20
CA VAL A 182 -4.26 2.16 8.58
C VAL A 182 -3.49 3.45 8.66
N ARG A 183 -3.47 4.07 9.84
CA ARG A 183 -2.82 5.34 10.08
C ARG A 183 -1.59 5.13 10.97
N SER A 184 -0.44 5.60 10.50
CA SER A 184 0.81 5.57 11.27
C SER A 184 0.66 6.37 12.56
N GLN A 185 1.18 5.85 13.67
CA GLN A 185 1.20 6.54 14.96
C GLN A 185 2.49 7.33 15.18
N VAL A 186 3.48 7.17 14.31
CA VAL A 186 4.84 7.73 14.49
C VAL A 186 5.24 8.75 13.41
N SER A 187 4.33 9.08 12.49
CA SER A 187 4.62 9.98 11.37
C SER A 187 3.57 11.09 11.11
N LEU A 188 2.58 11.25 12.00
CA LEU A 188 1.46 12.19 11.84
C LEU A 188 1.37 13.20 12.99
#